data_AF-A0A9Q8Y9C2-F1
#
_entry.id   AF-A0A9Q8Y9C2-F1
#
_cell.length_a   1.000
_cell.length_b   1.000
_cell.length_c   1.000
_cell.angle_alpha   90.00
_cell.angle_beta   90.00
_cell.angle_gamma   90.00
#
_symmetry.space_group_name_H-M   'P 1'
#
loop_
_entity.id
_entity.type
_entity.pdbx_description
1 polymer ?
#
loop_
_entity_poly.entity_id
_entity_poly.type
_entity_poly.pdbx_seq_one_letter_code
_entity_poly.pdbx_strand_id
1 'polypeptide(L)'
;MSGINSSQKKINNQDYFKFILNSSYYRPRDIVRLLRVARDYNNESDSFTTAHFDQTSLEYSRQTWLEITEELLASYRPEQIAALQRFFLGFSTHFRRNDIEQRATIKYKNDIEINELFNKRDISRTLSDLYRIGVLGNDFVVKNNMGKVNHRNRWIFRGNTTLNDAERMTIHKSLWKHLSMVPGSAT
;
A
#
# COMPACT_ATOMS: atom_id res chain seq x y z
N MET A 1 -25.27 -1.37 -32.95
CA MET A 1 -25.00 -0.64 -31.68
C MET A 1 -25.65 -1.43 -30.55
N SER A 2 -24.95 -2.44 -29.99
CA SER A 2 -25.43 -3.17 -28.82
C SER A 2 -25.07 -2.39 -27.56
N GLY A 3 -26.08 -2.02 -26.79
CA GLY A 3 -25.95 -1.27 -25.55
C GLY A 3 -25.05 -1.97 -24.55
N ILE A 4 -24.06 -1.23 -24.05
CA ILE A 4 -23.25 -1.63 -22.91
C ILE A 4 -24.18 -1.68 -21.70
N ASN A 5 -24.51 -2.89 -21.24
CA ASN A 5 -25.29 -3.12 -20.03
C ASN A 5 -24.54 -2.55 -18.82
N SER A 6 -25.10 -1.50 -18.22
CA SER A 6 -24.48 -0.66 -17.19
C SER A 6 -24.57 -1.24 -15.77
N SER A 7 -24.50 -2.57 -15.59
CA SER A 7 -24.84 -3.24 -14.33
C SER A 7 -23.66 -3.60 -13.42
N GLN A 8 -22.42 -3.24 -13.76
CA GLN A 8 -21.26 -3.37 -12.84
C GLN A 8 -20.64 -2.01 -12.50
N LYS A 9 -21.43 -1.09 -11.94
CA LYS A 9 -20.94 0.23 -11.49
C LYS A 9 -20.08 0.18 -10.22
N LYS A 10 -19.98 -0.97 -9.54
CA LYS A 10 -19.23 -1.08 -8.28
C LYS A 10 -18.39 -2.36 -8.21
N ILE A 11 -17.13 -2.22 -7.80
CA ILE A 11 -16.25 -3.32 -7.37
C ILE A 11 -15.74 -3.00 -5.97
N ASN A 12 -15.83 -3.99 -5.08
CA ASN A 12 -15.47 -3.83 -3.67
C ASN A 12 -16.12 -2.57 -3.03
N ASN A 13 -17.43 -2.39 -3.26
CA ASN A 13 -18.24 -1.25 -2.80
C ASN A 13 -17.77 0.15 -3.25
N GLN A 14 -16.86 0.25 -4.22
CA GLN A 14 -16.38 1.50 -4.79
C GLN A 14 -16.75 1.59 -6.27
N ASP A 15 -16.87 2.81 -6.79
CA ASP A 15 -16.87 3.03 -8.23
C ASP A 15 -15.67 2.30 -8.87
N TYR A 16 -15.92 1.58 -9.96
CA TYR A 16 -14.93 0.71 -10.62
C TYR A 16 -13.61 1.43 -10.91
N PHE A 17 -13.68 2.65 -11.46
CA PHE A 17 -12.49 3.45 -11.78
C PHE A 17 -11.75 3.86 -10.51
N LYS A 18 -12.50 4.26 -9.48
CA LYS A 18 -11.91 4.63 -8.19
C LYS A 18 -11.19 3.45 -7.54
N PHE A 19 -11.76 2.24 -7.62
CA PHE A 19 -11.12 1.03 -7.11
C PHE A 19 -9.77 0.80 -7.81
N ILE A 20 -9.76 0.79 -9.15
CA ILE A 20 -8.57 0.54 -9.97
C ILE A 20 -7.48 1.57 -9.65
N LEU A 21 -7.81 2.86 -9.72
CA LEU A 21 -6.85 3.93 -9.50
C LEU A 21 -6.22 3.85 -8.10
N ASN A 22 -7.05 3.62 -7.07
CA ASN A 22 -6.56 3.45 -5.71
C ASN A 22 -5.69 2.19 -5.53
N SER A 23 -5.84 1.17 -6.38
CA SER A 23 -5.08 -0.09 -6.31
C SER A 23 -3.74 -0.03 -7.04
N SER A 24 -3.54 0.97 -7.90
CA SER A 24 -2.49 0.95 -8.94
C SER A 24 -1.64 2.23 -8.95
N TYR A 25 -1.46 2.88 -7.80
CA TYR A 25 -0.60 4.07 -7.68
C TYR A 25 -0.93 5.20 -8.68
N TYR A 26 -2.10 5.17 -9.33
CA TYR A 26 -2.47 6.07 -10.43
C TYR A 26 -1.50 6.03 -11.63
N ARG A 27 -0.66 4.99 -11.77
CA ARG A 27 0.30 4.87 -12.87
C ARG A 27 -0.25 3.92 -13.96
N PRO A 28 -0.21 4.27 -15.26
CA PRO A 28 -0.73 3.42 -16.33
C PRO A 28 -0.18 1.98 -16.32
N ARG A 29 1.13 1.83 -16.07
CA ARG A 29 1.79 0.52 -15.96
C ARG A 29 1.16 -0.37 -14.88
N ASP A 30 0.90 0.20 -13.70
CA ASP A 30 0.35 -0.53 -12.56
C ASP A 30 -1.14 -0.86 -12.77
N ILE A 31 -1.88 -0.01 -13.50
CA ILE A 31 -3.26 -0.30 -13.94
C ILE A 31 -3.26 -1.53 -14.85
N VAL A 32 -2.38 -1.54 -15.86
CA VAL A 32 -2.26 -2.67 -16.80
C VAL A 32 -1.87 -3.94 -16.05
N ARG A 33 -0.91 -3.87 -15.12
CA ARG A 33 -0.51 -5.02 -14.28
C ARG A 33 -1.70 -5.58 -13.48
N LEU A 34 -2.44 -4.71 -12.80
CA LEU A 34 -3.62 -5.10 -12.02
C LEU A 34 -4.66 -5.81 -12.90
N LEU A 35 -4.98 -5.25 -14.07
CA LEU A 35 -5.99 -5.82 -14.97
C LEU A 35 -5.52 -7.12 -15.62
N ARG A 36 -4.23 -7.22 -15.96
CA ARG A 36 -3.63 -8.46 -16.49
C ARG A 36 -3.71 -9.57 -15.45
N VAL A 37 -3.25 -9.32 -14.23
CA VAL A 37 -3.31 -10.31 -13.14
C VAL A 37 -4.75 -10.71 -12.83
N ALA A 38 -5.68 -9.75 -12.79
CA ALA A 38 -7.09 -10.04 -12.57
C ALA A 38 -7.70 -10.94 -13.66
N ARG A 39 -7.23 -10.82 -14.90
CA ARG A 39 -7.70 -11.62 -16.05
C ARG A 39 -7.32 -13.08 -15.92
N ASP A 40 -6.23 -13.40 -15.23
CA ASP A 40 -5.76 -14.78 -15.06
C ASP A 40 -6.72 -15.66 -14.24
N TYR A 41 -7.64 -15.06 -13.46
CA TYR A 41 -8.68 -15.81 -12.75
C TYR A 41 -9.74 -16.42 -13.68
N ASN A 42 -10.17 -15.65 -14.70
CA ASN A 42 -11.12 -16.11 -15.70
C ASN A 42 -10.88 -15.31 -16.99
N ASN A 43 -10.08 -15.88 -17.88
CA ASN A 43 -9.67 -15.25 -19.13
C ASN A 43 -10.79 -15.22 -20.19
N GLU A 44 -11.81 -16.07 -20.05
CA GLU A 44 -12.98 -16.15 -20.94
C GLU A 44 -14.07 -15.14 -20.59
N SER A 45 -14.00 -14.49 -19.42
CA SER A 45 -15.04 -13.55 -19.00
C SER A 45 -15.04 -12.27 -19.83
N ASP A 46 -16.21 -11.83 -20.31
CA ASP A 46 -16.33 -10.55 -21.03
C ASP A 46 -16.16 -9.31 -20.13
N SER A 47 -16.16 -9.46 -18.80
CA SER A 47 -16.10 -8.34 -17.86
C SER A 47 -15.37 -8.67 -16.56
N PHE A 48 -14.73 -7.68 -15.95
CA PHE A 48 -14.09 -7.84 -14.64
C PHE A 48 -15.10 -7.71 -13.51
N THR A 49 -15.13 -8.71 -12.64
CA THR A 49 -15.96 -8.74 -11.43
C THR A 49 -15.13 -8.58 -10.17
N THR A 50 -15.76 -8.37 -9.02
CA THR A 50 -15.07 -8.38 -7.72
C THR A 50 -14.26 -9.67 -7.51
N ALA A 51 -14.76 -10.82 -7.96
CA ALA A 51 -14.05 -12.10 -7.84
C ALA A 51 -12.71 -12.10 -8.58
N HIS A 52 -12.62 -11.46 -9.76
CA HIS A 52 -11.36 -11.36 -10.49
C HIS A 52 -10.27 -10.69 -9.65
N PHE A 53 -10.62 -9.61 -8.94
CA PHE A 53 -9.66 -8.88 -8.12
C PHE A 53 -9.40 -9.55 -6.77
N ASP A 54 -10.41 -10.12 -6.13
CA ASP A 54 -10.25 -10.74 -4.81
C ASP A 54 -9.40 -12.01 -4.89
N GLN A 55 -9.66 -12.87 -5.88
CA GLN A 55 -8.96 -14.15 -6.07
C GLN A 55 -7.50 -13.96 -6.51
N THR A 56 -7.20 -12.86 -7.19
CA THR A 56 -5.85 -12.56 -7.70
C THR A 56 -5.09 -11.54 -6.85
N SER A 57 -5.72 -11.05 -5.78
CA SER A 57 -5.17 -9.99 -4.94
C SER A 57 -3.80 -10.30 -4.37
N LEU A 58 -3.53 -11.56 -4.00
CA LEU A 58 -2.22 -12.00 -3.51
C LEU A 58 -1.16 -11.97 -4.60
N GLU A 59 -1.48 -12.44 -5.80
CA GLU A 59 -0.54 -12.45 -6.92
C GLU A 59 -0.19 -11.02 -7.36
N TYR A 60 -1.20 -10.16 -7.48
CA TYR A 60 -0.98 -8.75 -7.75
C TYR A 60 -0.09 -8.09 -6.69
N SER A 61 -0.29 -8.45 -5.42
CA SER A 61 0.49 -7.94 -4.31
C SER A 61 1.96 -8.39 -4.35
N ARG A 62 2.21 -9.64 -4.72
CA ARG A 62 3.57 -10.19 -4.92
C ARG A 62 4.29 -9.48 -6.06
N GLN A 63 3.65 -9.33 -7.22
CA GLN A 63 4.26 -8.62 -8.35
C GLN A 63 4.52 -7.14 -8.02
N THR A 64 3.63 -6.51 -7.25
CA THR A 64 3.88 -5.14 -6.78
C THR A 64 5.07 -5.07 -5.83
N TRP A 65 5.24 -6.03 -4.92
CA TRP A 65 6.41 -6.08 -4.03
C TRP A 65 7.72 -6.28 -4.79
N LEU A 66 7.73 -7.06 -5.87
CA LEU A 66 8.90 -7.23 -6.74
C LEU A 66 9.33 -5.90 -7.37
N GLU A 67 8.39 -5.13 -7.92
CA GLU A 67 8.69 -3.80 -8.49
C GLU A 67 9.17 -2.81 -7.42
N ILE A 68 8.59 -2.83 -6.22
CA ILE A 68 9.08 -2.05 -5.08
C ILE A 68 10.51 -2.46 -4.71
N THR A 69 10.82 -3.76 -4.77
CA THR A 69 12.18 -4.27 -4.51
C THR A 69 13.17 -3.73 -5.54
N GLU A 70 12.80 -3.72 -6.83
CA GLU A 70 13.61 -3.14 -7.90
C GLU A 70 13.89 -1.65 -7.67
N GLU A 71 12.88 -0.87 -7.28
CA GLU A 71 13.06 0.55 -6.94
C GLU A 71 13.98 0.73 -5.70
N LEU A 72 13.84 -0.12 -4.68
CA LEU A 72 14.64 -0.06 -3.45
C LEU A 72 16.11 -0.44 -3.67
N LEU A 73 16.42 -1.35 -4.60
CA LEU A 73 17.79 -1.79 -4.90
C LEU A 73 18.71 -0.63 -5.35
N ALA A 74 18.15 0.51 -5.76
CA ALA A 74 18.92 1.71 -6.06
C ALA A 74 19.61 2.34 -4.84
N SER A 75 19.17 2.03 -3.61
CA SER A 75 19.69 2.65 -2.39
C SER A 75 19.77 1.72 -1.17
N TYR A 76 19.23 0.51 -1.27
CA TYR A 76 19.19 -0.48 -0.20
C TYR A 76 19.88 -1.77 -0.62
N ARG A 77 20.58 -2.40 0.34
CA ARG A 77 21.15 -3.74 0.16
C ARG A 77 20.04 -4.80 0.17
N PRO A 78 20.22 -5.97 -0.49
CA PRO A 78 19.24 -7.06 -0.44
C PRO A 78 18.83 -7.47 0.98
N GLU A 79 19.77 -7.48 1.93
CA GLU A 79 19.52 -7.83 3.33
C GLU A 79 18.60 -6.83 4.03
N GLN A 80 18.75 -5.54 3.70
CA GLN A 80 17.90 -4.46 4.21
C GLN A 80 16.49 -4.54 3.61
N ILE A 81 16.36 -4.88 2.33
CA ILE A 81 15.04 -5.07 1.71
C ILE A 81 14.33 -6.28 2.32
N ALA A 82 15.06 -7.39 2.54
CA ALA A 82 14.54 -8.54 3.26
C ALA A 82 14.12 -8.17 4.70
N ALA A 83 14.88 -7.30 5.37
CA ALA A 83 14.55 -6.79 6.70
C ALA A 83 13.29 -5.92 6.70
N LEU A 84 13.11 -5.04 5.71
CA LEU A 84 11.87 -4.27 5.51
C LEU A 84 10.66 -5.19 5.35
N GLN A 85 10.77 -6.22 4.50
CA GLN A 85 9.70 -7.20 4.31
C GLN A 85 9.35 -7.93 5.61
N ARG A 86 10.36 -8.46 6.32
CA ARG A 86 10.17 -9.15 7.60
C ARG A 86 9.54 -8.23 8.66
N PHE A 87 9.94 -6.96 8.68
CA PHE A 87 9.45 -5.98 9.65
C PHE A 87 7.95 -5.73 9.48
N PHE A 88 7.53 -5.45 8.23
CA PHE A 88 6.14 -5.13 7.90
C PHE A 88 5.23 -6.36 7.78
N LEU A 89 5.77 -7.57 7.75
CA LEU A 89 4.98 -8.80 7.76
C LEU A 89 4.07 -8.86 9.00
N GLY A 90 2.75 -8.96 8.77
CA GLY A 90 1.75 -8.95 9.85
C GLY A 90 1.72 -7.64 10.64
N PHE A 91 2.12 -6.53 10.04
CA PHE A 91 2.02 -5.20 10.65
C PHE A 91 0.66 -4.55 10.37
N SER A 92 0.33 -3.51 11.14
CA SER A 92 -0.92 -2.77 11.01
C SER A 92 -0.96 -1.97 9.70
N THR A 93 -2.11 -1.96 9.01
CA THR A 93 -2.31 -1.13 7.80
C THR A 93 -2.27 0.37 8.08
N HIS A 94 -2.53 0.77 9.33
CA HIS A 94 -2.47 2.16 9.80
C HIS A 94 -1.62 2.23 11.07
N PHE A 95 -0.68 3.17 11.13
CA PHE A 95 0.27 3.27 12.24
C PHE A 95 0.86 4.67 12.34
N ARG A 96 1.44 4.96 13.49
CA ARG A 96 2.28 6.15 13.75
C ARG A 96 3.74 5.73 13.80
N ARG A 97 4.63 6.72 13.74
CA ARG A 97 6.07 6.52 13.93
C ARG A 97 6.40 5.73 15.20
N ASN A 98 5.73 6.03 16.31
CA ASN A 98 5.95 5.33 17.59
C ASN A 98 5.66 3.82 17.51
N ASP A 99 4.73 3.38 16.66
CA ASP A 99 4.42 1.95 16.50
C ASP A 99 5.59 1.20 15.83
N ILE A 100 6.29 1.87 14.90
CA ILE A 100 7.50 1.35 14.27
C ILE A 100 8.64 1.28 15.29
N GLU A 101 8.86 2.36 16.03
CA GLU A 101 9.89 2.42 17.09
C GLU A 101 9.66 1.33 18.14
N GLN A 102 8.42 1.17 18.59
CA GLN A 102 8.03 0.15 19.55
C GLN A 102 8.21 -1.26 18.98
N ARG A 103 7.81 -1.52 17.74
CA ARG A 103 7.98 -2.84 17.12
C ARG A 103 9.45 -3.19 16.93
N ALA A 104 10.28 -2.24 16.51
CA ALA A 104 11.72 -2.44 16.37
C ALA A 104 12.35 -2.79 17.72
N THR A 105 12.06 -2.01 18.76
CA THR A 105 12.67 -2.19 20.09
C THR A 105 12.15 -3.40 20.86
N ILE A 106 10.88 -3.80 20.70
CA ILE A 106 10.29 -4.93 21.43
C ILE A 106 10.45 -6.25 20.67
N LYS A 107 10.04 -6.29 19.40
CA LYS A 107 9.95 -7.54 18.63
C LYS A 107 11.25 -7.89 17.92
N TYR A 108 12.01 -6.88 17.49
CA TYR A 108 13.20 -7.05 16.66
C TYR A 108 14.47 -6.52 17.34
N LYS A 109 14.48 -6.46 18.67
CA LYS A 109 15.60 -5.92 19.47
C LYS A 109 16.97 -6.48 19.07
N ASN A 110 17.03 -7.76 18.69
CA ASN A 110 18.28 -8.45 18.37
C ASN A 110 18.52 -8.58 16.85
N ASP A 111 17.66 -8.00 16.01
CA ASP A 111 17.76 -8.07 14.56
C ASP A 111 18.58 -6.88 14.03
N ILE A 112 19.82 -7.15 13.62
CA ILE A 112 20.80 -6.11 13.26
C ILE A 112 20.28 -5.27 12.09
N GLU A 113 19.81 -5.90 11.01
CA GLU A 113 19.36 -5.19 9.81
C GLU A 113 18.12 -4.33 10.07
N ILE A 114 17.17 -4.81 10.88
CA ILE A 114 15.99 -4.01 11.25
C ILE A 114 16.38 -2.84 12.15
N ASN A 115 17.29 -3.04 13.08
CA ASN A 115 17.78 -1.97 13.94
C ASN A 115 18.55 -0.91 13.15
N GLU A 116 19.34 -1.30 12.14
CA GLU A 116 19.97 -0.34 11.22
C GLU A 116 18.93 0.53 10.49
N LEU A 117 17.80 -0.04 10.08
CA LEU A 117 16.75 0.69 9.36
C LEU A 117 15.95 1.66 10.22
N PHE A 118 15.74 1.34 11.51
CA PHE A 118 14.77 2.03 12.37
C PHE A 118 15.33 2.63 13.66
N ASN A 119 16.63 2.58 13.90
CA ASN A 119 17.24 3.35 14.99
C ASN A 119 17.17 4.87 14.72
N LYS A 120 17.26 5.68 15.79
CA LYS A 120 16.78 7.08 15.85
C LYS A 120 17.12 7.99 14.65
N ARG A 121 18.30 7.86 14.02
CA ARG A 121 18.70 8.69 12.88
C ARG A 121 18.16 8.20 11.54
N ASP A 122 17.87 6.90 11.43
CA ASP A 122 17.54 6.25 10.17
C ASP A 122 16.04 6.08 9.95
N ILE A 123 15.22 6.03 11.01
CA ILE A 123 13.76 5.89 10.86
C ILE A 123 13.13 6.96 9.95
N SER A 124 13.44 8.25 10.14
CA SER A 124 12.88 9.31 9.28
C SER A 124 13.34 9.17 7.82
N ARG A 125 14.59 8.74 7.60
CA ARG A 125 15.13 8.50 6.26
C ARG A 125 14.42 7.31 5.60
N THR A 126 14.36 6.17 6.29
CA THR A 126 13.68 4.96 5.83
C THR A 126 12.21 5.24 5.50
N LEU A 127 11.49 5.98 6.36
CA LEU A 127 10.11 6.35 6.09
C LEU A 127 9.98 7.31 4.90
N SER A 128 10.89 8.28 4.76
CA SER A 128 10.92 9.18 3.61
C SER A 128 11.16 8.44 2.30
N ASP A 129 12.09 7.49 2.29
CA ASP A 129 12.43 6.69 1.11
C ASP A 129 11.26 5.78 0.71
N LEU A 130 10.63 5.10 1.67
CA LEU A 130 9.42 4.31 1.42
C LEU A 130 8.23 5.17 0.93
N TYR A 131 8.12 6.42 1.40
CA TYR A 131 7.10 7.36 0.91
C TYR A 131 7.35 7.78 -0.53
N ARG A 132 8.62 8.07 -0.90
CA ARG A 132 9.01 8.51 -2.25
C ARG A 132 8.65 7.50 -3.34
N ILE A 133 8.79 6.21 -3.04
CA ILE A 133 8.39 5.13 -3.95
C ILE A 133 6.90 4.76 -3.84
N GLY A 134 6.19 5.35 -2.87
CA GLY A 134 4.75 5.20 -2.68
C GLY A 134 4.34 4.00 -1.83
N VAL A 135 5.27 3.30 -1.19
CA VAL A 135 4.97 2.24 -0.21
C VAL A 135 4.16 2.81 0.96
N LEU A 136 4.52 4.01 1.40
CA LEU A 136 3.85 4.74 2.47
C LEU A 136 3.03 5.93 1.95
N GLY A 137 1.97 6.24 2.69
CA GLY A 137 1.18 7.46 2.56
C GLY A 137 0.82 8.01 3.93
N ASN A 138 0.44 9.28 4.00
CA ASN A 138 -0.21 9.82 5.19
C ASN A 138 -1.71 9.53 5.15
N ASP A 139 -2.30 9.16 6.27
CA ASP A 139 -3.74 8.98 6.49
C ASP A 139 -4.18 9.90 7.61
N PHE A 140 -5.15 10.77 7.34
CA PHE A 140 -5.66 11.72 8.30
C PHE A 140 -7.17 11.87 8.16
N VAL A 141 -7.77 12.29 9.27
CA VAL A 141 -9.20 12.55 9.38
C VAL A 141 -9.46 14.03 9.20
N VAL A 142 -10.40 14.36 8.31
CA VAL A 142 -10.91 15.71 8.13
C VAL A 142 -12.36 15.76 8.56
N LYS A 143 -12.68 16.65 9.50
CA LYS A 143 -14.06 16.98 9.85
C LYS A 143 -14.51 18.13 8.96
N ASN A 144 -15.65 17.97 8.29
CA ASN A 144 -16.26 19.09 7.56
C ASN A 144 -17.05 20.00 8.53
N ASN A 145 -17.52 21.15 8.04
CA ASN A 145 -18.30 22.12 8.82
C ASN A 145 -19.61 21.54 9.40
N MET A 146 -20.06 20.38 8.91
CA MET A 146 -21.24 19.65 9.40
C MET A 146 -20.88 18.51 10.37
N GLY A 147 -19.64 18.44 10.85
CA GLY A 147 -19.17 17.40 11.78
C GLY A 147 -18.91 16.02 11.16
N LYS A 148 -19.12 15.85 9.84
CA LYS A 148 -18.84 14.59 9.14
C LYS A 148 -17.34 14.36 9.03
N VAL A 149 -16.91 13.25 9.61
CA VAL A 149 -15.55 12.71 9.56
C VAL A 149 -15.32 12.07 8.18
N ASN A 150 -14.26 12.48 7.49
CA ASN A 150 -13.82 11.87 6.23
C ASN A 150 -12.34 11.50 6.34
N HIS A 151 -12.02 10.26 6.00
CA HIS A 151 -10.63 9.81 5.88
C HIS A 151 -10.04 10.29 4.55
N ARG A 152 -8.82 10.81 4.60
CA ARG A 152 -8.08 11.26 3.43
C ARG A 152 -6.68 10.72 3.48
N ASN A 153 -6.16 10.36 2.31
CA ASN A 153 -4.78 9.94 2.16
C ASN A 153 -4.01 10.89 1.26
N ARG A 154 -2.78 11.21 1.65
CA ARG A 154 -1.78 11.89 0.82
C ARG A 154 -0.73 10.89 0.36
N TRP A 155 -0.48 10.90 -0.94
CA TRP A 155 0.46 10.02 -1.60
C TRP A 155 1.35 10.80 -2.54
N ILE A 156 2.57 10.31 -2.74
CA ILE A 156 3.55 10.87 -3.68
C ILE A 156 3.01 10.97 -5.10
N PHE A 157 2.35 9.91 -5.58
CA PHE A 157 1.75 9.84 -6.92
C PHE A 157 0.48 10.69 -7.09
N ARG A 158 0.06 11.42 -6.04
CA ARG A 158 -0.98 12.46 -6.10
C ARG A 158 -0.41 13.88 -5.97
N GLY A 159 0.90 14.04 -6.19
CA GLY A 159 1.60 15.33 -6.13
C GLY A 159 2.00 15.79 -4.74
N ASN A 160 1.91 14.94 -3.71
CA ASN A 160 2.34 15.30 -2.35
C ASN A 160 3.80 14.87 -2.17
N THR A 161 4.73 15.80 -2.19
CA THR A 161 6.17 15.48 -2.28
C THR A 161 6.83 15.13 -0.95
N THR A 162 6.14 15.35 0.18
CA THR A 162 6.74 15.26 1.51
C THR A 162 5.87 14.41 2.44
N LEU A 163 6.51 13.46 3.12
CA LEU A 163 5.91 12.72 4.22
C LEU A 163 5.81 13.60 5.46
N ASN A 164 4.64 13.63 6.10
CA ASN A 164 4.51 14.15 7.46
C ASN A 164 4.60 12.98 8.46
N ASP A 165 5.77 12.71 9.03
CA ASP A 165 5.98 11.56 9.93
C ASP A 165 5.41 11.77 11.36
N ALA A 166 4.89 12.97 11.65
CA ALA A 166 4.10 13.27 12.85
C ALA A 166 2.62 12.88 12.70
N GLU A 167 2.13 12.72 11.46
CA GLU A 167 0.78 12.23 11.18
C GLU A 167 0.73 10.69 11.16
N ARG A 168 -0.50 10.14 11.18
CA ARG A 168 -0.69 8.72 10.93
C ARG A 168 -0.31 8.40 9.49
N MET A 169 0.29 7.22 9.33
CA MET A 169 0.74 6.67 8.06
C MET A 169 -0.04 5.40 7.73
N THR A 170 0.00 5.02 6.47
CA THR A 170 -0.60 3.79 5.96
C THR A 170 0.28 3.18 4.87
N ILE A 171 0.27 1.86 4.77
CA ILE A 171 0.92 1.13 3.67
C ILE A 171 -0.06 1.05 2.50
N HIS A 172 0.42 1.22 1.28
CA HIS A 172 -0.41 1.15 0.09
C HIS A 172 -1.11 -0.21 -0.03
N LYS A 173 -2.42 -0.20 -0.34
CA LYS A 173 -3.27 -1.41 -0.29
C LYS A 173 -2.86 -2.54 -1.23
N SER A 174 -2.10 -2.22 -2.28
CA SER A 174 -1.52 -3.22 -3.18
C SER A 174 -0.55 -4.16 -2.46
N LEU A 175 0.01 -3.78 -1.31
CA LEU A 175 0.99 -4.57 -0.57
C LEU A 175 0.38 -5.41 0.57
N TRP A 176 -0.88 -5.18 0.91
CA TRP A 176 -1.50 -5.75 2.12
C TRP A 176 -1.52 -7.28 2.11
N LYS A 177 -1.78 -7.91 0.95
CA LYS A 177 -1.87 -9.37 0.84
C LYS A 177 -0.51 -10.04 0.92
N HIS A 178 0.50 -9.49 0.24
CA HIS A 178 1.87 -10.02 0.27
C HIS A 178 2.50 -9.90 1.67
N LEU A 179 2.27 -8.77 2.34
CA LEU A 179 2.77 -8.52 3.69
C LEU A 179 1.85 -9.07 4.80
N SER A 180 0.78 -9.78 4.44
CA SER A 180 -0.20 -10.34 5.39
C SER A 180 -0.65 -9.32 6.45
N MET A 181 -0.88 -8.07 6.04
CA MET A 181 -1.13 -6.97 6.97
C MET A 181 -2.45 -7.13 7.72
N VAL A 182 -2.47 -6.67 8.97
CA VAL A 182 -3.66 -6.68 9.82
C VAL A 182 -4.37 -5.32 9.75
N PRO A 183 -5.71 -5.27 9.66
CA PRO A 183 -6.44 -4.01 9.70
C PRO A 183 -6.10 -3.23 10.98
N GLY A 184 -5.51 -2.05 10.82
CA GLY A 184 -5.31 -1.11 11.92
C GLY A 184 -6.61 -0.39 12.26
N SER A 185 -6.91 -0.23 13.55
CA SER A 185 -8.04 0.61 13.99
C SER A 185 -7.81 2.05 13.53
N ALA A 186 -8.74 2.59 12.75
CA ALA A 186 -8.79 4.01 12.45
C ALA A 186 -9.33 4.77 13.68
N THR A 187 -8.52 4.88 14.74
CA THR A 187 -8.83 5.72 15.91
C THR A 187 -8.54 7.19 15.66
#